data_AF-A0A0M4GMH1-F1
#
_entry.id   AF-A0A0M4GMH1-F1
#
_cell.length_a   1.000
_cell.length_b   1.000
_cell.length_c   1.000
_cell.angle_alpha   90.00
_cell.angle_beta   90.00
_cell.angle_gamma   90.00
#
_symmetry.space_group_name_H-M   'P 1'
#
loop_
_entity.id
_entity.type
_entity.pdbx_description
1 polymer ?
#
loop_
_entity_poly.entity_id
_entity_poly.type
_entity_poly.pdbx_seq_one_letter_code
_entity_poly.pdbx_strand_id
1 'polypeptide(L)'
;MQIVSIFSLSLHPIRKLNNLTDMKLHTLTLFAGLFIAQVSFAQVDEMGTMTDTTTPVVAPAPVEATQAQSQAELKAQKEQLKAQQKLQKEQEKAVKAEQKAAKEQEKAAKEQQKAAARAKKNQERLSKANSEVSKIEAKITKAKTDLAKEQNKYNLKKAKGALSPQDDAKFKGRILNKEQKINSLNLDLIKAKEKVNKYQMAT
;
A
#
# COMPACT_ATOMS: atom_id res chain seq x y z
N MET A 1 -27.98 -53.56 24.59
CA MET A 1 -27.92 -53.10 23.19
C MET A 1 -27.12 -51.80 23.15
N GLN A 2 -25.82 -51.92 22.85
CA GLN A 2 -24.96 -50.78 22.52
C GLN A 2 -25.17 -50.47 21.04
N ILE A 3 -25.51 -49.23 20.70
CA ILE A 3 -25.38 -48.73 19.33
C ILE A 3 -24.11 -47.90 19.30
N VAL A 4 -23.12 -48.51 18.65
CA VAL A 4 -21.81 -47.97 18.31
C VAL A 4 -21.95 -47.21 17.00
N SER A 5 -21.14 -46.15 16.84
CA SER A 5 -20.68 -45.61 15.53
C SER A 5 -21.73 -44.80 14.74
N ILE A 6 -21.46 -43.67 14.07
CA ILE A 6 -20.25 -43.16 13.41
C ILE A 6 -20.49 -41.64 13.23
N PHE A 7 -19.61 -40.75 13.73
CA PHE A 7 -19.26 -39.52 12.99
C PHE A 7 -18.02 -38.86 13.62
N SER A 8 -16.88 -39.51 13.43
CA SER A 8 -15.59 -38.81 13.46
C SER A 8 -15.48 -37.97 12.18
N LEU A 9 -15.74 -36.68 12.25
CA LEU A 9 -15.22 -35.73 11.26
C LEU A 9 -14.21 -34.80 11.93
N SER A 10 -12.97 -35.29 11.94
CA SER A 10 -11.77 -34.51 12.23
C SER A 10 -11.66 -33.38 11.21
N LEU A 11 -11.96 -32.14 11.62
CA LEU A 11 -11.65 -30.96 10.84
C LEU A 11 -10.15 -30.68 10.94
N HIS A 12 -9.37 -31.32 10.08
CA HIS A 12 -8.05 -30.81 9.73
C HIS A 12 -8.20 -29.64 8.74
N PRO A 13 -7.41 -28.57 8.89
CA PRO A 13 -7.50 -27.39 8.05
C PRO A 13 -7.13 -27.72 6.61
N ILE A 14 -8.00 -27.30 5.69
CA ILE A 14 -7.79 -27.33 4.25
C ILE A 14 -6.48 -26.61 3.94
N ARG A 15 -5.45 -27.37 3.57
CA ARG A 15 -4.25 -26.84 2.91
C ARG A 15 -4.69 -26.16 1.63
N LYS A 16 -4.46 -24.85 1.58
CA LYS A 16 -4.63 -23.99 0.42
C LYS A 16 -3.56 -24.34 -0.62
N LEU A 17 -3.86 -25.26 -1.53
CA LEU A 17 -3.15 -25.39 -2.80
C LEU A 17 -3.81 -24.45 -3.79
N ASN A 18 -3.07 -23.42 -4.22
CA ASN A 18 -2.91 -23.05 -5.63
C ASN A 18 -2.01 -21.82 -5.71
N ASN A 19 -0.73 -22.09 -5.94
CA ASN A 19 0.16 -21.17 -6.65
C ASN A 19 -0.34 -21.11 -8.09
N LEU A 20 -1.00 -20.01 -8.46
CA LEU A 20 -1.40 -19.71 -9.84
C LEU A 20 -0.88 -18.32 -10.21
N THR A 21 0.44 -18.16 -10.14
CA THR A 21 1.13 -16.93 -10.56
C THR A 21 2.29 -17.17 -11.52
N ASP A 22 2.32 -18.29 -12.24
CA ASP A 22 3.39 -18.57 -13.22
C ASP A 22 2.88 -19.03 -14.59
N MET A 23 1.76 -18.48 -15.07
CA MET A 23 1.32 -18.69 -16.45
C MET A 23 0.95 -17.36 -17.15
N LYS A 24 1.82 -16.36 -17.02
CA LYS A 24 1.71 -15.08 -17.76
C LYS A 24 2.99 -14.66 -18.48
N LEU A 25 3.96 -15.57 -18.64
CA LEU A 25 5.23 -15.24 -19.31
C LEU A 25 5.49 -16.03 -20.61
N HIS A 26 4.73 -17.08 -20.90
CA HIS A 26 4.92 -17.88 -22.14
C HIS A 26 3.96 -17.53 -23.28
N THR A 27 2.89 -16.77 -23.00
CA THR A 27 1.96 -16.30 -24.05
C THR A 27 2.35 -14.94 -24.64
N LEU A 28 3.26 -14.20 -24.00
CA LEU A 28 3.75 -12.92 -24.52
C LEU A 28 4.91 -13.08 -25.53
N THR A 29 5.62 -14.20 -25.48
CA THR A 29 6.75 -14.51 -26.38
C THR A 29 6.30 -14.95 -27.78
N LEU A 30 5.07 -15.45 -27.93
CA LEU A 30 4.53 -15.93 -29.21
C LEU A 30 4.12 -14.80 -30.18
N PHE A 31 3.93 -13.56 -29.71
CA PHE A 31 3.52 -12.43 -30.55
C PHE A 31 4.68 -11.55 -31.04
N ALA A 32 5.87 -11.65 -30.44
CA ALA A 32 7.04 -10.86 -30.86
C ALA A 32 7.74 -11.44 -32.10
N GLY A 33 7.55 -12.73 -32.42
CA GLY A 33 8.23 -13.39 -33.55
C GLY A 33 7.61 -13.13 -34.92
N LEU A 34 6.34 -12.70 -34.99
CA LEU A 34 5.63 -12.54 -36.27
C LEU A 34 5.83 -11.16 -36.93
N PHE A 35 6.39 -10.18 -36.21
CA PHE A 35 6.51 -8.80 -36.70
C PHE A 35 7.85 -8.46 -37.37
N ILE A 36 8.86 -9.33 -37.30
CA ILE A 36 10.20 -9.04 -37.86
C ILE A 36 10.30 -9.34 -39.37
N ALA A 37 9.37 -10.11 -39.95
CA ALA A 37 9.47 -10.54 -41.34
C ALA A 37 9.04 -9.52 -42.42
N GLN A 38 8.53 -8.33 -42.06
CA GLN A 38 8.01 -7.36 -43.05
C GLN A 38 8.76 -6.02 -43.15
N VAL A 39 9.89 -5.83 -42.44
CA VAL A 39 10.67 -4.58 -42.50
C VAL A 39 11.98 -4.75 -43.29
N SER A 40 11.92 -5.32 -44.49
CA SER A 40 13.10 -5.41 -45.36
C SER A 40 12.73 -5.33 -46.85
N PHE A 41 12.22 -4.18 -47.29
CA PHE A 41 12.33 -3.71 -48.68
C PHE A 41 12.08 -2.20 -48.71
N ALA A 42 13.07 -1.40 -48.28
CA ALA A 42 13.15 0.05 -48.58
C ALA A 42 14.51 0.63 -48.13
N GLN A 43 15.54 0.46 -48.94
CA GLN A 43 16.66 1.40 -49.10
C GLN A 43 16.83 1.47 -50.63
N VAL A 44 16.38 2.53 -51.33
CA VAL A 44 17.00 3.86 -51.45
C VAL A 44 18.52 3.78 -51.54
N ASP A 45 19.01 3.82 -52.77
CA ASP A 45 20.28 4.47 -53.10
C ASP A 45 20.03 5.31 -54.37
N GLU A 46 19.96 6.61 -54.15
CA GLU A 46 20.13 7.62 -55.19
C GLU A 46 21.22 8.58 -54.69
N MET A 47 22.11 8.96 -55.61
CA MET A 47 23.11 10.04 -55.58
C MET A 47 24.55 9.70 -55.17
N GLY A 48 25.38 9.51 -56.22
CA GLY A 48 26.83 9.58 -56.17
C GLY A 48 27.39 10.14 -57.49
N THR A 49 27.54 11.45 -57.56
CA THR A 49 28.09 12.26 -58.66
C THR A 49 29.58 12.02 -58.94
N MET A 50 29.90 12.05 -60.25
CA MET A 50 31.16 12.44 -60.92
C MET A 50 32.36 11.48 -60.89
N THR A 51 32.69 10.90 -62.05
CA THR A 51 33.79 11.37 -62.92
C THR A 51 33.66 10.85 -64.36
N ASP A 52 33.88 11.79 -65.30
CA ASP A 52 34.45 11.69 -66.65
C ASP A 52 34.31 10.42 -67.53
N THR A 53 33.94 10.67 -68.78
CA THR A 53 34.64 10.22 -70.03
C THR A 53 33.67 9.73 -71.12
N THR A 54 33.58 10.57 -72.17
CA THR A 54 33.32 10.29 -73.60
C THR A 54 31.93 9.87 -74.08
N THR A 55 31.32 10.81 -74.80
CA THR A 55 30.43 10.68 -75.98
C THR A 55 31.06 9.79 -77.09
N PRO A 56 30.33 9.28 -78.13
CA PRO A 56 29.17 9.93 -78.77
C PRO A 56 28.04 9.03 -79.40
N VAL A 57 27.01 9.72 -79.92
CA VAL A 57 25.96 9.33 -80.93
C VAL A 57 24.90 8.33 -80.43
N VAL A 58 23.56 8.49 -80.53
CA VAL A 58 22.64 9.01 -81.58
C VAL A 58 21.32 9.49 -80.91
N ALA A 59 20.67 10.52 -81.47
CA ALA A 59 19.35 11.10 -81.14
C ALA A 59 18.14 10.13 -81.27
N PRO A 60 16.86 10.50 -81.01
CA PRO A 60 16.24 11.71 -80.43
C PRO A 60 15.29 11.41 -79.23
N ALA A 61 14.70 12.46 -78.63
CA ALA A 61 13.73 12.38 -77.53
C ALA A 61 12.48 11.51 -77.84
N PRO A 62 11.79 10.96 -76.80
CA PRO A 62 10.75 11.75 -76.14
C PRO A 62 10.83 11.71 -74.61
N VAL A 63 11.02 12.90 -74.04
CA VAL A 63 10.72 13.26 -72.65
C VAL A 63 9.20 13.21 -72.47
N GLU A 64 8.62 12.04 -72.20
CA GLU A 64 7.18 11.98 -71.83
C GLU A 64 6.79 10.76 -70.97
N ALA A 65 7.69 9.80 -70.71
CA ALA A 65 7.34 8.59 -69.96
C ALA A 65 7.52 8.68 -68.43
N THR A 66 8.25 9.66 -67.90
CA THR A 66 8.65 9.68 -66.48
C THR A 66 7.65 10.38 -65.54
N GLN A 67 6.78 11.26 -66.05
CA GLN A 67 5.79 11.97 -65.21
C GLN A 67 4.56 11.13 -64.85
N ALA A 68 4.19 10.15 -65.67
CA ALA A 68 3.01 9.31 -65.44
C ALA A 68 3.25 8.23 -64.38
N GLN A 69 4.46 7.66 -64.30
CA GLN A 69 4.82 6.68 -63.27
C GLN A 69 4.95 7.34 -61.87
N SER A 70 5.50 8.57 -61.82
CA SER A 70 5.61 9.35 -60.58
C SER A 70 4.26 9.69 -59.94
N GLN A 71 3.23 10.03 -60.73
CA GLN A 71 1.89 10.32 -60.18
C GLN A 71 1.14 9.08 -59.69
N ALA A 72 1.40 7.90 -60.27
CA ALA A 72 0.79 6.64 -59.84
C ALA A 72 1.43 6.14 -58.52
N GLU A 73 2.75 6.22 -58.40
CA GLU A 73 3.47 5.85 -57.17
C GLU A 73 3.19 6.83 -56.02
N LEU A 74 3.06 8.13 -56.30
CA LEU A 74 2.70 9.15 -55.29
C LEU A 74 1.28 8.93 -54.73
N LYS A 75 0.34 8.42 -55.55
CA LYS A 75 -1.02 8.06 -55.10
C LYS A 75 -1.01 6.81 -54.23
N ALA A 76 -0.25 5.78 -54.61
CA ALA A 76 -0.08 4.56 -53.83
C ALA A 76 0.58 4.84 -52.46
N GLN A 77 1.61 5.69 -52.42
CA GLN A 77 2.24 6.12 -51.16
C GLN A 77 1.30 6.94 -50.28
N LYS A 78 0.52 7.87 -50.84
CA LYS A 78 -0.49 8.63 -50.07
C LYS A 78 -1.56 7.74 -49.45
N GLU A 79 -1.93 6.66 -50.11
CA GLU A 79 -2.94 5.73 -49.62
C GLU A 79 -2.39 4.82 -48.51
N GLN A 80 -1.15 4.34 -48.64
CA GLN A 80 -0.44 3.63 -47.58
C GLN A 80 -0.18 4.50 -46.34
N LEU A 81 0.17 5.78 -46.52
CA LEU A 81 0.40 6.72 -45.41
C LEU A 81 -0.90 7.03 -44.66
N LYS A 82 -2.04 7.11 -45.37
CA LYS A 82 -3.36 7.23 -44.76
C LYS A 82 -3.77 5.97 -43.99
N ALA A 83 -3.43 4.78 -44.50
CA ALA A 83 -3.69 3.52 -43.81
C ALA A 83 -2.85 3.41 -42.52
N GLN A 84 -1.55 3.74 -42.58
CA GLN A 84 -0.69 3.80 -41.39
C GLN A 84 -1.17 4.85 -40.36
N GLN A 85 -1.58 6.04 -40.81
CA GLN A 85 -2.12 7.05 -39.90
C GLN A 85 -3.42 6.61 -39.20
N LYS A 86 -4.28 5.86 -39.88
CA LYS A 86 -5.49 5.29 -39.26
C LYS A 86 -5.12 4.24 -38.20
N LEU A 87 -4.19 3.35 -38.52
CA LEU A 87 -3.72 2.31 -37.59
C LEU A 87 -3.05 2.92 -36.35
N GLN A 88 -2.19 3.94 -36.52
CA GLN A 88 -1.56 4.66 -35.42
C GLN A 88 -2.58 5.40 -34.55
N LYS A 89 -3.59 6.04 -35.15
CA LYS A 89 -4.67 6.71 -34.40
C LYS A 89 -5.52 5.73 -33.58
N GLU A 90 -5.74 4.52 -34.06
CA GLU A 90 -6.44 3.47 -33.30
C GLU A 90 -5.59 2.93 -32.15
N GLN A 91 -4.31 2.64 -32.40
CA GLN A 91 -3.39 2.21 -31.35
C GLN A 91 -3.21 3.30 -30.27
N GLU A 92 -3.08 4.56 -30.65
CA GLU A 92 -2.91 5.66 -29.70
C GLU A 92 -4.18 5.88 -28.84
N LYS A 93 -5.37 5.65 -29.41
CA LYS A 93 -6.64 5.65 -28.65
C LYS A 93 -6.73 4.48 -27.66
N ALA A 94 -6.31 3.29 -28.07
CA ALA A 94 -6.28 2.11 -27.21
C ALA A 94 -5.31 2.30 -26.02
N VAL A 95 -4.09 2.77 -26.28
CA VAL A 95 -3.08 3.05 -25.25
C VAL A 95 -3.53 4.17 -24.31
N LYS A 96 -4.17 5.23 -24.82
CA LYS A 96 -4.73 6.31 -23.99
C LYS A 96 -5.88 5.82 -23.09
N ALA A 97 -6.70 4.90 -23.56
CA ALA A 97 -7.78 4.31 -22.76
C ALA A 97 -7.22 3.43 -21.64
N GLU A 98 -6.23 2.59 -21.95
CA GLU A 98 -5.56 1.71 -20.99
C GLU A 98 -4.79 2.52 -19.93
N GLN A 99 -4.05 3.57 -20.32
CA GLN A 99 -3.39 4.45 -19.37
C GLN A 99 -4.36 5.18 -18.43
N LYS A 100 -5.55 5.57 -18.92
CA LYS A 100 -6.57 6.20 -18.07
C LYS A 100 -7.10 5.21 -17.05
N ALA A 101 -7.42 3.99 -17.47
CA ALA A 101 -7.87 2.92 -16.58
C ALA A 101 -6.80 2.54 -15.53
N ALA A 102 -5.53 2.42 -15.95
CA ALA A 102 -4.42 2.13 -15.04
C ALA A 102 -4.19 3.25 -14.01
N LYS A 103 -4.22 4.52 -14.44
CA LYS A 103 -4.09 5.69 -13.55
C LYS A 103 -5.23 5.78 -12.53
N GLU A 104 -6.44 5.37 -12.91
CA GLU A 104 -7.61 5.37 -12.02
C GLU A 104 -7.54 4.22 -11.01
N GLN A 105 -7.14 3.03 -11.44
CA GLN A 105 -6.85 1.91 -10.53
C GLN A 105 -5.72 2.22 -9.54
N GLU A 106 -4.64 2.88 -10.00
CA GLU A 106 -3.53 3.26 -9.13
C GLU A 106 -3.95 4.30 -8.07
N LYS A 107 -4.79 5.27 -8.44
CA LYS A 107 -5.34 6.25 -7.50
C LYS A 107 -6.23 5.57 -6.46
N ALA A 108 -7.12 4.66 -6.87
CA ALA A 108 -7.98 3.91 -5.97
C ALA A 108 -7.17 3.02 -5.01
N ALA A 109 -6.14 2.31 -5.51
CA ALA A 109 -5.25 1.50 -4.70
C ALA A 109 -4.44 2.34 -3.69
N LYS A 110 -3.92 3.51 -4.11
CA LYS A 110 -3.21 4.44 -3.23
C LYS A 110 -4.12 4.99 -2.12
N GLU A 111 -5.38 5.27 -2.43
CA GLU A 111 -6.34 5.76 -1.44
C GLU A 111 -6.73 4.68 -0.42
N GLN A 112 -6.97 3.46 -0.89
CA GLN A 112 -7.20 2.29 -0.03
C GLN A 112 -6.00 1.99 0.87
N GLN A 113 -4.78 2.03 0.35
CA GLN A 113 -3.57 1.85 1.17
C GLN A 113 -3.40 2.95 2.22
N LYS A 114 -3.67 4.21 1.87
CA LYS A 114 -3.64 5.33 2.83
C LYS A 114 -4.68 5.17 3.93
N ALA A 115 -5.89 4.74 3.59
CA ALA A 115 -6.96 4.47 4.56
C ALA A 115 -6.58 3.31 5.49
N ALA A 116 -6.11 2.18 4.95
CA ALA A 116 -5.67 1.03 5.73
C ALA A 116 -4.49 1.38 6.66
N ALA A 117 -3.51 2.15 6.18
CA ALA A 117 -2.38 2.59 6.98
C ALA A 117 -2.80 3.54 8.12
N ARG A 118 -3.79 4.42 7.89
CA ARG A 118 -4.35 5.30 8.94
C ARG A 118 -5.09 4.48 9.99
N ALA A 119 -5.93 3.53 9.57
CA ALA A 119 -6.65 2.64 10.48
C ALA A 119 -5.68 1.84 11.37
N LYS A 120 -4.65 1.23 10.78
CA LYS A 120 -3.63 0.50 11.54
C LYS A 120 -2.89 1.38 12.56
N LYS A 121 -2.51 2.60 12.16
CA LYS A 121 -1.87 3.57 13.07
C LYS A 121 -2.78 4.01 14.21
N ASN A 122 -4.08 4.20 13.95
CA ASN A 122 -5.05 4.55 14.99
C ASN A 122 -5.25 3.38 15.96
N GLN A 123 -5.37 2.14 15.45
CA GLN A 123 -5.47 0.95 16.28
C GLN A 123 -4.25 0.76 17.19
N GLU A 124 -3.04 0.98 16.67
CA GLU A 124 -1.81 0.90 17.46
C GLU A 124 -1.75 1.96 18.56
N ARG A 125 -2.13 3.21 18.24
CA ARG A 125 -2.21 4.30 19.23
C ARG A 125 -3.23 4.00 20.33
N LEU A 126 -4.39 3.47 19.96
CA LEU A 126 -5.44 3.07 20.90
C LEU A 126 -4.96 1.93 21.81
N SER A 127 -4.31 0.91 21.24
CA SER A 127 -3.70 -0.19 22.01
C SER A 127 -2.67 0.32 23.02
N LYS A 128 -1.77 1.22 22.58
CA LYS A 128 -0.77 1.83 23.46
C LYS A 128 -1.41 2.64 24.60
N ALA A 129 -2.40 3.47 24.28
CA ALA A 129 -3.13 4.27 25.27
C ALA A 129 -3.88 3.40 26.29
N ASN A 130 -4.51 2.31 25.86
CA ASN A 130 -5.13 1.34 26.76
C ASN A 130 -4.10 0.65 27.67
N SER A 131 -2.89 0.36 27.16
CA SER A 131 -1.83 -0.19 28.00
C SER A 131 -1.36 0.80 29.08
N GLU A 132 -1.34 2.11 28.77
CA GLU A 132 -1.02 3.15 29.75
C GLU A 132 -2.06 3.21 30.86
N VAL A 133 -3.35 3.16 30.51
CA VAL A 133 -4.47 3.07 31.47
C VAL A 133 -4.28 1.87 32.40
N SER A 134 -4.07 0.68 31.84
CA SER A 134 -3.89 -0.55 32.62
C SER A 134 -2.70 -0.47 33.58
N LYS A 135 -1.57 0.08 33.13
CA LYS A 135 -0.38 0.29 33.98
C LYS A 135 -0.64 1.26 35.13
N ILE A 136 -1.40 2.32 34.90
CA ILE A 136 -1.74 3.30 35.93
C ILE A 136 -2.73 2.68 36.93
N GLU A 137 -3.75 1.95 36.46
CA GLU A 137 -4.70 1.24 37.33
C GLU A 137 -3.99 0.22 38.24
N ALA A 138 -3.02 -0.53 37.70
CA ALA A 138 -2.19 -1.43 38.51
C ALA A 138 -1.40 -0.69 39.60
N LYS A 139 -0.80 0.47 39.26
CA LYS A 139 -0.10 1.33 40.23
C LYS A 139 -1.04 1.86 41.31
N ILE A 140 -2.26 2.27 40.95
CA ILE A 140 -3.29 2.73 41.90
C ILE A 140 -3.67 1.60 42.85
N THR A 141 -3.92 0.39 42.35
CA THR A 141 -4.28 -0.76 43.19
C THR A 141 -3.16 -1.10 44.18
N LYS A 142 -1.90 -1.07 43.74
CA LYS A 142 -0.75 -1.26 44.63
C LYS A 142 -0.67 -0.15 45.69
N ALA A 143 -0.81 1.12 45.28
CA ALA A 143 -0.78 2.25 46.20
C ALA A 143 -1.94 2.21 47.23
N LYS A 144 -3.15 1.83 46.82
CA LYS A 144 -4.30 1.62 47.71
C LYS A 144 -4.04 0.49 48.71
N THR A 145 -3.43 -0.60 48.27
CA THR A 145 -3.04 -1.72 49.15
C THR A 145 -2.01 -1.26 50.18
N ASP A 146 -1.00 -0.50 49.76
CA ASP A 146 0.03 0.04 50.65
C ASP A 146 -0.52 1.09 51.62
N LEU A 147 -1.53 1.87 51.20
CA LEU A 147 -2.27 2.77 52.07
C LEU A 147 -3.06 1.99 53.12
N ALA A 148 -3.82 0.97 52.71
CA ALA A 148 -4.59 0.13 53.63
C ALA A 148 -3.70 -0.53 54.69
N LYS A 149 -2.52 -1.02 54.31
CA LYS A 149 -1.53 -1.57 55.25
C LYS A 149 -1.05 -0.53 56.27
N GLU A 150 -0.79 0.70 55.83
CA GLU A 150 -0.37 1.79 56.73
C GLU A 150 -1.51 2.20 57.67
N GLN A 151 -2.73 2.33 57.14
CA GLN A 151 -3.94 2.63 57.90
C GLN A 151 -4.17 1.57 58.98
N ASN A 152 -4.09 0.30 58.63
CA ASN A 152 -4.26 -0.81 59.56
C ASN A 152 -3.18 -0.79 60.65
N LYS A 153 -1.91 -0.52 60.29
CA LYS A 153 -0.81 -0.41 61.26
C LYS A 153 -1.03 0.76 62.22
N TYR A 154 -1.47 1.91 61.71
CA TYR A 154 -1.80 3.07 62.53
C TYR A 154 -2.96 2.77 63.48
N ASN A 155 -4.08 2.25 62.97
CA ASN A 155 -5.27 1.91 63.75
C ASN A 155 -4.95 0.89 64.87
N LEU A 156 -4.18 -0.15 64.56
CA LEU A 156 -3.76 -1.15 65.55
C LEU A 156 -2.91 -0.54 66.67
N LYS A 157 -1.93 0.30 66.33
CA LYS A 157 -1.08 0.94 67.33
C LYS A 157 -1.85 1.99 68.15
N LYS A 158 -2.78 2.71 67.52
CA LYS A 158 -3.66 3.66 68.19
C LYS A 158 -4.59 2.97 69.18
N ALA A 159 -5.23 1.87 68.77
CA ALA A 159 -6.11 1.07 69.62
C ALA A 159 -5.38 0.45 70.80
N LYS A 160 -4.11 0.05 70.62
CA LYS A 160 -3.26 -0.46 71.71
C LYS A 160 -2.71 0.62 72.65
N GLY A 161 -2.99 1.91 72.40
CA GLY A 161 -2.42 3.02 73.18
C GLY A 161 -0.90 3.18 73.03
N ALA A 162 -0.27 2.47 72.10
CA ALA A 162 1.18 2.39 71.93
C ALA A 162 1.73 3.46 70.96
N LEU A 163 1.05 4.59 70.84
CA LEU A 163 1.38 5.66 69.89
C LEU A 163 1.71 6.95 70.64
N SER A 164 2.97 7.39 70.57
CA SER A 164 3.37 8.71 71.07
C SER A 164 2.77 9.82 70.19
N PRO A 165 2.63 11.06 70.69
CA PRO A 165 2.15 12.19 69.87
C PRO A 165 3.01 12.42 68.61
N GLN A 166 4.32 12.21 68.71
CA GLN A 166 5.22 12.37 67.58
C GLN A 166 5.09 11.25 66.55
N ASP A 167 4.86 10.01 67.00
CA ASP A 167 4.59 8.89 66.11
C ASP A 167 3.23 9.01 65.43
N ASP A 168 2.21 9.51 66.15
CA ASP A 168 0.89 9.82 65.60
C ASP A 168 0.99 10.78 64.41
N ALA A 169 1.73 11.87 64.57
CA ALA A 169 2.01 12.82 63.50
C ALA A 169 2.77 12.17 62.32
N LYS A 170 3.80 11.35 62.59
CA LYS A 170 4.54 10.62 61.53
C LYS A 170 3.66 9.64 60.76
N PHE A 171 2.77 8.92 61.42
CA PHE A 171 1.83 8.01 60.75
C PHE A 171 0.83 8.78 59.89
N LYS A 172 0.22 9.84 60.43
CA LYS A 172 -0.69 10.71 59.66
C LYS A 172 -0.01 11.32 58.44
N GLY A 173 1.22 11.81 58.58
CA GLY A 173 2.00 12.33 57.45
C GLY A 173 2.28 11.28 56.38
N ARG A 174 2.59 10.03 56.77
CA ARG A 174 2.76 8.92 55.81
C ARG A 174 1.47 8.54 55.10
N ILE A 175 0.35 8.51 55.81
CA ILE A 175 -0.98 8.25 55.23
C ILE A 175 -1.30 9.35 54.20
N LEU A 176 -1.16 10.62 54.60
CA LEU A 176 -1.37 11.77 53.72
C LEU A 176 -0.52 11.69 52.44
N ASN A 177 0.77 11.39 52.57
CA ASN A 177 1.65 11.25 51.40
C ASN A 177 1.21 10.11 50.46
N LYS A 178 0.69 9.01 51.00
CA LYS A 178 0.15 7.91 50.18
C LYS A 178 -1.17 8.30 49.51
N GLU A 179 -2.05 9.03 50.20
CA GLU A 179 -3.29 9.58 49.63
C GLU A 179 -2.99 10.55 48.48
N GLN A 180 -2.05 11.47 48.67
CA GLN A 180 -1.61 12.40 47.62
C GLN A 180 -1.06 11.65 46.40
N LYS A 181 -0.27 10.59 46.61
CA LYS A 181 0.22 9.74 45.52
C LYS A 181 -0.91 9.02 44.78
N ILE A 182 -1.94 8.57 45.48
CA ILE A 182 -3.13 7.97 44.83
C ILE A 182 -3.87 9.03 44.01
N ASN A 183 -3.99 10.26 44.53
CA ASN A 183 -4.65 11.35 43.82
C ASN A 183 -3.88 11.76 42.55
N SER A 184 -2.55 11.85 42.61
CA SER A 184 -1.75 12.14 41.41
C SER A 184 -1.89 11.02 40.36
N LEU A 185 -1.87 9.76 40.78
CA LEU A 185 -2.11 8.63 39.88
C LEU A 185 -3.53 8.63 39.29
N ASN A 186 -4.55 9.04 40.06
CA ASN A 186 -5.92 9.17 39.56
C ASN A 186 -6.03 10.29 38.51
N LEU A 187 -5.33 11.41 38.70
CA LEU A 187 -5.25 12.48 37.68
C LEU A 187 -4.58 11.97 36.39
N ASP A 188 -3.50 11.20 36.51
CA ASP A 188 -2.85 10.57 35.36
C ASP A 188 -3.77 9.56 34.68
N LEU A 189 -4.57 8.82 35.44
CA LEU A 189 -5.56 7.89 34.90
C LEU A 189 -6.63 8.60 34.07
N ILE A 190 -7.13 9.74 34.56
CA ILE A 190 -8.10 10.56 33.83
C ILE A 190 -7.50 11.03 32.50
N LYS A 191 -6.29 11.62 32.53
CA LYS A 191 -5.59 12.06 31.32
C LYS A 191 -5.32 10.91 30.33
N ALA A 192 -5.00 9.71 30.84
CA ALA A 192 -4.80 8.54 30.00
C ALA A 192 -6.11 8.07 29.36
N LYS A 193 -7.23 8.06 30.12
CA LYS A 193 -8.57 7.73 29.60
C LYS A 193 -9.05 8.75 28.58
N GLU A 194 -8.75 10.04 28.76
CA GLU A 194 -9.02 11.08 27.76
C GLU A 194 -8.25 10.83 26.46
N LYS A 195 -6.97 10.42 26.53
CA LYS A 195 -6.20 10.04 25.34
C LYS A 195 -6.82 8.84 24.62
N VAL A 196 -7.26 7.81 25.35
CA VAL A 196 -7.97 6.66 24.77
C VAL A 196 -9.22 7.14 24.04
N ASN A 197 -10.04 7.97 24.68
CA ASN A 197 -11.26 8.50 24.08
C ASN A 197 -10.96 9.31 22.82
N LYS A 198 -9.92 10.16 22.84
CA LYS A 198 -9.47 10.92 21.67
C LYS A 198 -9.11 10.01 20.48
N TYR A 199 -8.43 8.89 20.71
CA TYR A 199 -8.10 7.96 19.63
C TYR A 199 -9.32 7.15 19.19
N GLN A 200 -10.19 6.76 20.11
CA GLN A 200 -11.43 6.06 19.80
C GLN A 200 -12.36 6.88 18.91
N MET A 201 -12.49 8.19 19.18
CA MET A 201 -13.28 9.11 18.34
C MET A 201 -12.66 9.40 16.97
N ALA A 202 -11.35 9.13 16.80
CA ALA A 202 -10.63 9.33 15.55
C ALA A 202 -10.58 8.08 14.66
N THR A 203 -11.13 6.95 15.13
CA THR A 203 -11.18 5.67 14.41
C THR A 203 -12.56 5.48 13.80
#